data_AF-A0A0P9GJQ5-F1
#
_entry.id   AF-A0A0P9GJQ5-F1
#
_cell.length_a   1.000
_cell.length_b   1.000
_cell.length_c   1.000
_cell.angle_alpha   90.00
_cell.angle_beta   90.00
_cell.angle_gamma   90.00
#
_symmetry.space_group_name_H-M   'P 1'
#
loop_
_entity.id
_entity.type
_entity.pdbx_description
1 polymer ?
#
loop_
_entity_poly.entity_id
_entity_poly.type
_entity_poly.pdbx_seq_one_letter_code
_entity_poly.pdbx_strand_id
1 'polypeptide(L)'
;MGFWELFVVLVVGLIVLGPERLPTAVRSVARWIKTVKQMATNVQAEINEELRVHELHQNLKKAEQQGMDNLSPELKRSVTELSEAAQSVTHSYKNTKQNTEQAQNSNNDQQPK
;
A
#
# COMPACT_ATOMS: atom_id res chain seq x y z
N MET A 1 21.32 -9.92 18.99
CA MET A 1 21.45 -8.58 19.61
C MET A 1 20.91 -8.68 21.03
N GLY A 2 21.80 -8.60 22.01
CA GLY A 2 21.51 -8.95 23.42
C GLY A 2 21.17 -7.74 24.27
N PHE A 3 20.44 -7.96 25.37
CA PHE A 3 20.12 -6.92 26.37
C PHE A 3 21.34 -6.09 26.80
N TRP A 4 22.53 -6.72 26.81
CA TRP A 4 23.80 -6.05 27.10
C TRP A 4 24.14 -4.89 26.15
N GLU A 5 23.83 -5.02 24.85
CA GLU A 5 24.08 -3.98 23.85
C GLU A 5 23.22 -2.74 24.11
N LEU A 6 21.94 -2.95 24.44
CA LEU A 6 21.04 -1.87 24.85
C LEU A 6 21.54 -1.16 26.12
N PHE A 7 22.09 -1.93 27.07
CA PHE A 7 22.65 -1.38 28.30
C PHE A 7 23.88 -0.49 28.02
N VAL A 8 24.79 -0.94 27.15
CA VAL A 8 25.95 -0.13 26.72
C VAL A 8 25.50 1.15 26.02
N VAL A 9 24.55 1.07 25.08
CA VAL A 9 24.01 2.24 24.38
C VAL A 9 23.33 3.21 25.36
N LEU A 10 22.61 2.70 26.36
CA LEU A 10 21.99 3.52 27.40
C LEU A 10 23.05 4.25 28.23
N VAL A 11 24.09 3.56 28.69
CA VAL A 11 25.20 4.18 29.45
C VAL A 11 25.91 5.24 28.62
N VAL A 12 26.23 4.97 27.36
CA VAL A 12 26.85 5.95 26.45
C VAL A 12 25.93 7.15 26.23
N GLY A 13 24.63 6.92 26.02
CA GLY A 13 23.64 7.98 25.88
C GLY A 13 23.55 8.88 27.13
N LEU A 14 23.63 8.31 28.33
CA LEU A 14 23.66 9.06 29.58
C LEU A 14 24.94 9.89 29.74
N ILE A 15 26.10 9.38 29.30
CA ILE A 15 27.38 10.10 29.38
C ILE A 15 27.42 11.26 28.37
N VAL A 16 27.03 11.01 27.12
CA VAL A 16 27.10 11.98 26.03
C VAL A 16 26.09 13.11 26.20
N LEU A 17 24.83 12.74 26.48
CA LEU A 17 23.73 13.70 26.55
C LEU A 17 23.51 14.21 27.98
N GLY A 18 23.90 13.43 28.99
CA GLY A 18 23.62 13.68 30.40
C GLY A 18 22.28 13.06 30.83
N PRO A 19 22.19 12.52 32.07
CA PRO A 19 20.98 11.86 32.58
C PRO A 19 19.77 12.77 32.65
N GLU A 20 19.97 14.07 32.82
CA GLU A 20 18.88 15.05 32.89
C GLU A 20 18.31 15.43 31.52
N ARG A 21 19.10 15.23 30.45
CA ARG A 21 18.75 15.72 29.10
C ARG A 21 18.18 14.62 28.22
N LEU A 22 18.57 13.36 28.44
CA LEU A 22 17.97 12.18 27.81
C LEU A 22 16.43 12.14 27.92
N PRO A 23 15.81 12.28 29.12
CA PRO A 23 14.35 12.26 29.25
C PRO A 23 13.69 13.44 28.53
N THR A 24 14.37 14.59 28.43
CA THR A 24 13.87 15.78 27.74
C THR A 24 13.90 15.60 26.22
N ALA A 25 14.94 14.96 25.67
CA ALA A 25 15.03 14.62 24.25
C ALA A 25 13.96 13.60 23.83
N VAL A 26 13.79 12.53 24.61
CA VAL A 26 12.74 11.52 24.35
C VAL A 26 11.36 12.16 24.35
N ARG A 27 11.06 13.05 25.31
CA ARG A 27 9.78 13.78 25.34
C ARG A 27 9.55 14.65 24.12
N SER A 28 10.60 15.28 23.61
CA SER A 28 10.53 16.14 22.42
C SER A 28 10.22 15.33 21.17
N VAL A 29 10.96 14.24 20.96
CA VAL A 29 10.74 13.31 19.84
C VAL A 29 9.37 12.62 19.96
N ALA A 30 9.01 12.15 21.16
CA ALA A 30 7.71 11.53 21.41
C ALA A 30 6.54 12.49 21.16
N ARG A 31 6.70 13.78 21.47
CA ARG A 31 5.70 14.81 21.16
C ARG A 31 5.54 14.97 19.65
N TRP A 32 6.62 15.05 18.89
CA TRP A 32 6.55 15.14 17.43
C TRP A 32 5.91 13.90 16.79
N ILE A 33 6.32 12.70 17.21
CA ILE A 33 5.73 11.45 16.73
C ILE A 33 4.25 11.40 17.08
N LYS A 34 3.87 11.83 18.30
CA LYS A 34 2.47 11.88 18.73
C LYS A 34 1.66 12.87 17.88
N THR A 35 2.19 14.05 17.59
CA THR A 35 1.53 15.04 16.73
C THR A 35 1.33 14.50 15.32
N VAL A 36 2.35 13.88 14.71
CA VAL A 36 2.24 13.26 13.38
C VAL A 36 1.24 12.11 13.39
N LYS A 37 1.28 11.26 14.42
CA LYS A 37 0.33 10.16 14.59
C LYS A 37 -1.10 10.69 14.73
N GLN A 38 -1.31 11.75 15.51
CA GLN A 38 -2.62 12.37 15.68
C GLN A 38 -3.12 13.01 14.39
N MET A 39 -2.25 13.68 13.62
CA MET A 39 -2.60 14.18 12.29
C MET A 39 -3.01 13.05 11.37
N ALA A 40 -2.26 11.94 11.34
CA ALA A 40 -2.63 10.76 10.54
C ALA A 40 -3.94 10.12 11.01
N THR A 41 -4.18 10.02 12.32
CA THR A 41 -5.41 9.47 12.88
C THR A 41 -6.62 10.39 12.63
N ASN A 42 -6.47 11.70 12.73
CA ASN A 42 -7.54 12.67 12.47
C ASN A 42 -7.88 12.73 10.98
N VAL A 43 -6.87 12.73 10.11
CA VAL A 43 -7.05 12.64 8.65
C VAL A 43 -7.71 11.31 8.28
N GLN A 44 -7.35 10.20 8.93
CA GLN A 44 -8.05 8.92 8.74
C GLN A 44 -9.48 8.95 9.28
N ALA A 45 -9.72 9.61 10.42
CA ALA A 45 -11.03 9.70 11.07
C ALA A 45 -12.02 10.56 10.26
N GLU A 46 -11.58 11.72 9.74
CA GLU A 46 -12.39 12.55 8.82
C GLU A 46 -12.61 11.88 7.45
N ILE A 47 -11.72 10.97 7.05
CA ILE A 47 -11.80 10.22 5.79
C ILE A 47 -12.66 8.95 5.90
N ASN A 48 -12.97 8.50 7.13
CA ASN A 48 -13.79 7.31 7.38
C ASN A 48 -15.30 7.57 7.33
N GLU A 49 -15.71 8.85 7.31
CA GLU A 49 -17.12 9.21 7.39
C GLU A 49 -17.81 9.24 6.01
N GLU A 50 -17.13 9.44 4.86
CA GLU A 50 -17.87 9.41 3.56
C GLU A 50 -17.12 9.20 2.21
N LEU A 51 -15.83 9.51 1.99
CA LEU A 51 -15.27 9.46 0.62
C LEU A 51 -13.73 9.26 0.55
N ARG A 52 -13.20 8.01 0.50
CA ARG A 52 -11.83 7.81 -0.05
C ARG A 52 -11.36 6.39 -0.41
N VAL A 53 -12.19 5.55 -1.01
CA VAL A 53 -11.62 4.43 -1.81
C VAL A 53 -10.90 4.95 -3.08
N HIS A 54 -11.18 6.19 -3.51
CA HIS A 54 -10.77 6.70 -4.81
C HIS A 54 -9.42 7.45 -4.87
N GLU A 55 -8.88 7.93 -3.76
CA GLU A 55 -7.65 8.74 -3.75
C GLU A 55 -6.47 8.12 -3.00
N LEU A 56 -6.72 7.23 -2.04
CA LEU A 56 -5.67 6.33 -1.53
C LEU A 56 -5.11 5.50 -2.70
N HIS A 57 -5.95 5.12 -3.65
CA HIS A 57 -5.54 4.52 -4.92
C HIS A 57 -4.68 5.43 -5.79
N GLN A 58 -4.92 6.74 -5.86
CA GLN A 58 -4.08 7.63 -6.67
C GLN A 58 -2.73 7.93 -6.00
N ASN A 59 -2.69 8.03 -4.68
CA ASN A 59 -1.43 8.20 -3.94
C ASN A 59 -0.62 6.89 -3.91
N LEU A 60 -1.27 5.72 -3.81
CA LEU A 60 -0.61 4.43 -4.06
C LEU A 60 -0.15 4.31 -5.51
N LYS A 61 -0.99 4.65 -6.50
CA LYS A 61 -0.65 4.60 -7.93
C LYS A 61 0.48 5.57 -8.29
N LYS A 62 0.55 6.73 -7.65
CA LYS A 62 1.64 7.70 -7.86
C LYS A 62 2.92 7.26 -7.14
N ALA A 63 2.82 6.67 -5.95
CA ALA A 63 3.95 6.03 -5.29
C ALA A 63 4.47 4.80 -6.07
N GLU A 64 3.56 4.03 -6.69
CA GLU A 64 3.85 2.94 -7.62
C GLU A 64 4.51 3.48 -8.90
N GLN A 65 4.04 4.58 -9.47
CA GLN A 65 4.67 5.25 -10.64
C GLN A 65 6.05 5.82 -10.33
N GLN A 66 6.21 6.53 -9.21
CA GLN A 66 7.51 7.06 -8.78
C GLN A 66 8.48 5.95 -8.37
N GLY A 67 7.95 4.85 -7.83
CA GLY A 67 8.66 3.58 -7.73
C GLY A 67 9.08 3.13 -9.12
N MET A 68 8.14 2.97 -10.06
CA MET A 68 8.40 2.52 -11.43
C MET A 68 9.47 3.35 -12.14
N ASP A 69 9.58 4.65 -11.89
CA ASP A 69 10.60 5.52 -12.48
C ASP A 69 12.00 5.31 -11.88
N ASN A 70 12.09 4.90 -10.60
CA ASN A 70 13.33 4.56 -9.91
C ASN A 70 13.59 3.05 -9.79
N LEU A 71 12.75 2.24 -10.41
CA LEU A 71 12.90 0.80 -10.50
C LEU A 71 14.02 0.47 -11.50
N SER A 72 15.04 -0.28 -11.05
CA SER A 72 16.03 -0.90 -11.95
C SER A 72 15.32 -1.60 -13.12
N PRO A 73 15.90 -1.63 -14.33
CA PRO A 73 15.25 -2.17 -15.53
C PRO A 73 14.73 -3.61 -15.36
N GLU A 74 15.33 -4.37 -14.43
CA GLU A 74 14.88 -5.69 -14.00
C GLU A 74 13.46 -5.66 -13.41
N LEU A 75 13.17 -4.74 -12.49
CA LEU A 75 11.90 -4.72 -11.77
C LEU A 75 10.75 -4.17 -12.63
N LYS A 76 11.04 -3.27 -13.59
CA LYS A 76 10.08 -2.88 -14.66
C LYS A 76 9.66 -4.09 -15.51
N ARG A 77 10.58 -5.01 -15.82
CA ARG A 77 10.27 -6.24 -16.55
C ARG A 77 9.40 -7.18 -15.71
N SER A 78 9.75 -7.39 -14.44
CA SER A 78 8.94 -8.23 -13.54
C SER A 78 7.52 -7.70 -13.35
N VAL A 79 7.34 -6.38 -13.24
CA VAL A 79 6.01 -5.76 -13.14
C VAL A 79 5.21 -5.93 -14.43
N THR A 80 5.85 -5.79 -15.60
CA THR A 80 5.19 -5.96 -16.91
C THR A 80 4.77 -7.41 -17.13
N GLU A 81 5.66 -8.37 -16.87
CA GLU A 81 5.40 -9.80 -16.98
C GLU A 81 4.28 -10.24 -16.01
N LEU A 82 4.28 -9.72 -14.78
CA LEU A 82 3.23 -10.00 -13.81
C LEU A 82 1.88 -9.39 -14.22
N SER A 83 1.89 -8.18 -14.81
CA SER A 83 0.68 -7.55 -15.35
C SER A 83 0.10 -8.36 -16.51
N GLU A 84 0.95 -8.86 -17.40
CA GLU A 84 0.58 -9.68 -18.55
C GLU A 84 0.04 -11.06 -18.12
N ALA A 85 0.71 -11.70 -17.16
CA ALA A 85 0.25 -12.96 -16.56
C ALA A 85 -1.11 -12.79 -15.83
N ALA A 86 -1.32 -11.67 -15.13
CA ALA A 86 -2.60 -11.37 -14.49
C ALA A 86 -3.72 -11.11 -15.51
N GLN A 87 -3.40 -10.45 -16.64
CA GLN A 87 -4.38 -10.18 -17.69
C GLN A 87 -4.77 -11.43 -18.48
N SER A 88 -3.84 -12.35 -18.74
CA SER A 88 -4.11 -13.59 -19.48
C SER A 88 -5.03 -14.55 -18.70
N VAL A 89 -4.86 -14.62 -17.37
CA VAL A 89 -5.76 -15.37 -16.47
C VAL A 89 -7.16 -14.73 -16.47
N THR A 90 -7.21 -13.39 -16.41
CA THR A 90 -8.48 -12.65 -16.43
C THR A 90 -9.25 -12.84 -17.74
N HIS A 91 -8.56 -12.77 -18.89
CA HIS A 91 -9.18 -12.97 -20.21
C HIS A 91 -9.66 -14.40 -20.42
N SER A 92 -8.92 -15.39 -19.93
CA SER A 92 -9.33 -16.80 -19.99
C SER A 92 -10.62 -17.04 -19.19
N TYR A 93 -10.78 -16.37 -18.05
CA TYR A 93 -12.01 -16.44 -17.27
C TYR A 93 -13.19 -15.71 -17.95
N LYS A 94 -12.93 -14.53 -18.54
CA LYS A 94 -13.96 -13.73 -19.22
C LYS A 94 -14.48 -14.40 -20.51
N ASN A 95 -13.59 -14.99 -21.31
CA ASN A 95 -13.97 -15.66 -22.55
C ASN A 95 -14.79 -16.95 -22.28
N THR A 96 -14.43 -17.69 -21.23
CA THR A 96 -15.19 -18.88 -20.80
C THR A 96 -16.61 -18.51 -20.35
N LYS A 97 -16.80 -17.38 -19.67
CA LYS A 97 -18.13 -16.86 -19.29
C LYS A 97 -18.95 -16.48 -20.53
N GLN A 98 -18.36 -15.71 -21.45
CA GLN A 98 -19.06 -15.15 -22.60
C GLN A 98 -19.52 -16.22 -23.61
N ASN A 99 -18.75 -17.31 -23.78
CA ASN A 99 -19.14 -18.40 -24.68
C ASN A 99 -20.27 -19.29 -24.10
N THR A 100 -20.51 -19.23 -22.78
CA THR A 100 -21.61 -19.99 -22.15
C THR A 100 -22.95 -19.27 -22.30
N GLU A 101 -22.96 -17.93 -22.37
CA GLU A 101 -24.20 -17.14 -22.49
C GLU A 101 -24.73 -17.04 -23.94
N GLN A 102 -23.88 -17.13 -24.96
CA GLN A 102 -24.32 -17.03 -26.37
C GLN A 102 -24.97 -18.30 -26.91
N ALA A 103 -24.63 -19.47 -26.38
CA ALA A 103 -25.24 -20.74 -26.80
C ALA A 103 -26.71 -20.89 -26.38
N GLN A 104 -27.19 -20.10 -25.41
CA GLN A 104 -28.54 -20.23 -24.87
C GLN A 104 -29.58 -19.35 -25.60
N ASN A 105 -29.15 -18.30 -26.31
CA ASN A 105 -30.06 -17.33 -26.93
C ASN A 105 -30.30 -17.54 -28.44
N SER A 106 -29.63 -18.52 -29.08
CA SER A 106 -29.74 -18.75 -30.53
C SER A 106 -30.89 -19.69 -30.94
N ASN A 107 -31.71 -20.17 -29.99
CA ASN A 107 -32.78 -21.15 -30.28
C ASN A 107 -34.19 -20.56 -30.44
N ASN A 108 -34.39 -19.23 -30.41
CA ASN A 108 -35.73 -18.66 -30.25
C ASN A 108 -36.30 -17.77 -31.37
N ASP A 109 -35.68 -17.68 -32.55
CA ASP A 109 -36.19 -16.84 -33.66
C ASP A 109 -36.33 -17.60 -34.99
N GLN A 110 -37.06 -18.73 -34.96
CA GLN A 110 -37.75 -19.23 -36.16
C GLN A 110 -39.25 -19.09 -35.95
N GLN A 111 -39.76 -17.89 -36.21
CA GLN A 111 -41.15 -17.68 -36.58
C GLN A 111 -41.20 -16.66 -37.70
N PRO A 112 -41.98 -16.90 -38.76
CA PRO A 112 -43.23 -16.15 -38.81
C PRO A 112 -44.42 -16.91 -39.41
N LYS A 113 -45.58 -16.62 -38.82
CA LYS A 113 -46.97 -16.81 -39.28
C LYS A 113 -47.53 -18.22 -39.42
#